data_AF-A0A951HYZ0-F1
#
_entry.id   AF-A0A951HYZ0-F1
#
_cell.length_a   1.000
_cell.length_b   1.000
_cell.length_c   1.000
_cell.angle_alpha   90.00
_cell.angle_beta   90.00
_cell.angle_gamma   90.00
#
_symmetry.space_group_name_H-M   'P 1'
#
loop_
_entity.id
_entity.type
_entity.pdbx_description
1 polymer ?
#
loop_
_entity_poly.entity_id
_entity_poly.type
_entity_poly.pdbx_seq_one_letter_code
_entity_poly.pdbx_strand_id
1 'polypeptide(L)'
;MNKQSFFRLLMTLLLLCLPLVVRAQQPASQPVTPAPSGNTPQTAAPSSSSGTNIAPSGNSAQGAPTEPGSNARPVTPAGQTEQGVQPTTQAEQQGRGTQPQPVTQPQTPQGGAPTTDSLPPSGAQPSAVPNIQPGQTPAVPGQNVNAPAVTRQPGRESVPAPAPAAQDGLNVPQVAPAYEAPERPLPELGRVGVDMMDQKPLSLREALELALSNNKDIEVARSNVKIAEFDLRGARGIYDPRFSSLSYYERSVTPSTNVFSGGGASGIVTQSDYTGTTRLEGLVPKYGGGYRLDFSSIRLVTTNQFAVLNPQFPTALTFSYTQPLWRGLRFDINRRQIEVAKKNLSLTDAQFRQRTSETIAAVQRAYWDLVYALRNLQIQRDAVRDARAQLEHNKRLVEEGMLAPIDVVAANAQVSGFEQSVYSALEDVSRAENNLKNLIAEDRNAPLWSSSIVPTDAVDLVPPAITLPDAMQAALENRAELKQSDVVREINELDQRYYREQTKPQVDLIGSYGVVGLSGNLNPSPGTNALTSSSELTRLKINEIIAALPNTMIQPLPPPVTQSLPDNLIGGFGQ
;
A
#
# COMPACT_ATOMS: atom_id res chain seq x y z
N MET A 1 -29.71 -2.17 24.09
CA MET A 1 -29.84 -3.09 25.25
C MET A 1 -29.79 -2.29 26.55
N ASN A 2 -30.56 -2.68 27.57
CA ASN A 2 -30.53 -2.03 28.90
C ASN A 2 -29.44 -2.68 29.80
N LYS A 3 -28.82 -1.91 30.71
CA LYS A 3 -27.70 -2.35 31.55
C LYS A 3 -28.03 -3.58 32.41
N GLN A 4 -29.20 -3.61 33.03
CA GLN A 4 -29.64 -4.76 33.83
C GLN A 4 -29.85 -6.03 32.99
N SER A 5 -30.32 -5.90 31.75
CA SER A 5 -30.49 -7.05 30.84
C SER A 5 -29.17 -7.70 30.50
N PHE A 6 -28.12 -6.91 30.24
CA PHE A 6 -26.78 -7.43 29.98
C PHE A 6 -26.16 -8.09 31.22
N PHE A 7 -26.30 -7.48 32.39
CA PHE A 7 -25.77 -8.04 33.64
C PHE A 7 -26.48 -9.35 34.03
N ARG A 8 -27.81 -9.43 33.87
CA ARG A 8 -28.55 -10.69 34.05
C ARG A 8 -28.14 -11.76 33.04
N LEU A 9 -27.95 -11.40 31.76
CA LEU A 9 -27.50 -12.35 30.74
C LEU A 9 -26.12 -12.93 31.08
N LEU A 10 -25.16 -12.07 31.43
CA LEU A 10 -23.81 -12.47 31.82
C LEU A 10 -23.81 -13.39 33.06
N MET A 11 -24.56 -13.02 34.10
CA MET A 11 -24.69 -13.82 35.32
C MET A 11 -25.39 -15.16 35.08
N THR A 12 -26.41 -15.20 34.21
CA THR A 12 -27.11 -16.45 33.84
C THR A 12 -26.19 -17.37 33.05
N LEU A 13 -25.38 -16.83 32.14
CA LEU A 13 -24.39 -17.59 31.39
C LEU A 13 -23.31 -18.19 32.32
N LEU A 14 -22.88 -17.41 33.33
CA LEU A 14 -21.93 -17.88 34.35
C LEU A 14 -22.48 -19.06 35.17
N LEU A 15 -23.75 -19.00 35.58
CA LEU A 15 -24.39 -20.10 36.32
C LEU A 15 -24.66 -21.34 35.45
N LEU A 16 -24.98 -21.19 34.17
CA LEU A 16 -25.29 -22.33 33.30
C LEU A 16 -24.06 -23.19 32.94
N CYS A 17 -22.86 -22.62 32.97
CA CYS A 17 -21.63 -23.35 32.64
C CYS A 17 -21.11 -24.23 33.80
N LEU A 18 -21.40 -23.90 35.06
CA LEU A 18 -20.89 -24.63 36.23
C LEU A 18 -21.20 -26.15 36.24
N PRO A 19 -22.43 -26.62 35.97
CA PRO A 19 -22.75 -28.05 36.06
C PRO A 19 -22.31 -28.87 34.83
N LEU A 20 -22.00 -28.23 33.69
CA LEU A 20 -21.80 -28.95 32.43
C LEU A 20 -20.43 -29.64 32.34
N VAL A 21 -19.43 -29.13 33.05
CA VAL A 21 -18.06 -29.71 33.10
C VAL A 21 -18.01 -30.99 33.93
N VAL A 22 -18.91 -31.15 34.91
CA VAL A 22 -18.85 -32.20 35.94
C VAL A 22 -19.25 -33.60 35.43
N ARG A 23 -19.84 -33.71 34.22
CA ARG A 23 -20.47 -34.96 33.73
C ARG A 23 -19.73 -35.67 32.58
N ALA A 24 -18.46 -35.34 32.32
CA ALA A 24 -17.76 -35.71 31.09
C ALA A 24 -16.60 -36.73 31.21
N GLN A 25 -16.36 -37.36 32.37
CA GLN A 25 -15.45 -38.51 32.48
C GLN A 25 -15.94 -39.59 33.47
N GLN A 26 -16.23 -40.78 32.93
CA GLN A 26 -16.25 -42.05 33.67
C GLN A 26 -15.91 -43.20 32.70
N PRO A 27 -14.74 -43.86 32.81
CA PRO A 27 -14.47 -45.13 32.15
C PRO A 27 -14.93 -46.30 33.05
N ALA A 28 -15.66 -47.26 32.47
CA ALA A 28 -16.04 -48.49 33.17
C ALA A 28 -14.91 -49.54 33.12
N SER A 29 -14.83 -50.39 34.14
CA SER A 29 -13.76 -51.39 34.30
C SER A 29 -14.31 -52.79 34.58
N GLN A 30 -13.84 -53.82 33.85
CA GLN A 30 -13.85 -55.23 34.28
C GLN A 30 -12.62 -55.98 33.72
N PRO A 31 -12.05 -56.97 34.44
CA PRO A 31 -10.90 -57.78 34.01
C PRO A 31 -11.29 -59.20 33.55
N VAL A 32 -10.45 -59.85 32.73
CA VAL A 32 -10.52 -61.29 32.43
C VAL A 32 -9.10 -61.90 32.39
N THR A 33 -8.94 -63.10 32.97
CA THR A 33 -7.68 -63.85 33.11
C THR A 33 -7.43 -64.86 31.97
N PRO A 34 -6.18 -65.12 31.55
CA PRO A 34 -5.85 -66.12 30.52
C PRO A 34 -5.08 -67.36 31.03
N ALA A 35 -5.51 -68.58 30.63
CA ALA A 35 -4.74 -69.85 30.58
C ALA A 35 -5.66 -71.03 30.17
N PRO A 36 -5.15 -72.16 29.62
CA PRO A 36 -3.95 -72.39 28.80
C PRO A 36 -4.23 -73.27 27.54
N SER A 37 -3.15 -73.75 26.88
CA SER A 37 -3.12 -74.80 25.81
C SER A 37 -3.63 -74.41 24.41
N GLY A 38 -3.11 -74.94 23.29
CA GLY A 38 -1.94 -75.83 23.10
C GLY A 38 -1.80 -76.30 21.63
N ASN A 39 -0.66 -76.91 21.29
CA ASN A 39 -0.34 -77.61 20.01
C ASN A 39 -0.18 -76.80 18.70
N THR A 40 1.09 -76.53 18.35
CA THR A 40 1.67 -76.71 16.99
C THR A 40 1.62 -78.21 16.58
N PRO A 41 1.78 -78.63 15.28
CA PRO A 41 2.90 -78.21 14.42
C PRO A 41 2.75 -78.25 12.86
N GLN A 42 3.87 -77.84 12.22
CA GLN A 42 4.47 -78.37 10.97
C GLN A 42 4.10 -77.84 9.56
N THR A 43 5.14 -77.33 8.88
CA THR A 43 5.51 -77.43 7.44
C THR A 43 4.48 -77.16 6.32
N ALA A 44 4.80 -76.18 5.47
CA ALA A 44 5.30 -76.43 4.10
C ALA A 44 5.78 -75.14 3.37
N ALA A 45 6.60 -75.33 2.34
CA ALA A 45 7.00 -74.40 1.26
C ALA A 45 7.41 -75.26 0.03
N PRO A 46 7.83 -74.76 -1.16
CA PRO A 46 7.97 -73.39 -1.65
C PRO A 46 7.37 -73.22 -3.09
N SER A 47 8.07 -72.50 -3.99
CA SER A 47 7.87 -72.33 -5.46
C SER A 47 6.73 -71.37 -5.87
N SER A 48 6.72 -70.63 -6.99
CA SER A 48 7.66 -70.15 -8.05
C SER A 48 6.74 -69.62 -9.21
N SER A 49 7.09 -68.79 -10.19
CA SER A 49 8.23 -67.94 -10.60
C SER A 49 7.63 -66.67 -11.26
N SER A 50 8.31 -65.69 -11.88
CA SER A 50 9.71 -65.47 -12.29
C SER A 50 10.20 -64.11 -11.71
N GLY A 51 11.07 -63.23 -12.25
CA GLY A 51 11.79 -63.08 -13.53
C GLY A 51 11.07 -62.09 -14.50
N THR A 52 11.74 -61.12 -15.14
CA THR A 52 13.19 -60.85 -15.22
C THR A 52 13.49 -59.35 -15.44
N ASN A 53 14.40 -58.80 -14.60
CA ASN A 53 15.62 -58.00 -14.89
C ASN A 53 15.71 -57.26 -16.26
N ILE A 54 16.31 -56.07 -16.39
CA ILE A 54 17.74 -55.72 -16.12
C ILE A 54 17.89 -54.21 -15.78
N ALA A 55 18.92 -53.83 -15.01
CA ALA A 55 19.31 -52.45 -14.67
C ALA A 55 20.44 -51.90 -15.61
N PRO A 56 21.60 -51.27 -15.24
CA PRO A 56 22.25 -51.04 -13.93
C PRO A 56 22.75 -49.60 -13.63
N SER A 57 23.14 -49.40 -12.35
CA SER A 57 24.26 -48.57 -11.83
C SER A 57 24.35 -47.05 -12.15
N GLY A 58 24.61 -46.17 -11.18
CA GLY A 58 24.77 -46.35 -9.73
C GLY A 58 25.72 -45.35 -9.06
N ASN A 59 25.67 -45.28 -7.72
CA ASN A 59 26.62 -44.60 -6.79
C ASN A 59 26.71 -43.05 -6.86
N SER A 60 27.03 -42.31 -5.78
CA SER A 60 27.13 -42.68 -4.35
C SER A 60 27.12 -41.46 -3.41
N ALA A 61 26.70 -41.73 -2.16
CA ALA A 61 27.22 -41.18 -0.88
C ALA A 61 27.25 -39.65 -0.57
N GLN A 62 26.55 -39.31 0.52
CA GLN A 62 27.04 -38.62 1.74
C GLN A 62 27.73 -37.24 1.65
N GLY A 63 27.32 -36.33 2.56
CA GLY A 63 28.22 -35.30 3.11
C GLY A 63 27.59 -33.93 3.35
N ALA A 64 27.09 -33.67 4.57
CA ALA A 64 26.73 -32.32 5.02
C ALA A 64 26.93 -32.18 6.54
N PRO A 65 27.59 -31.10 7.00
CA PRO A 65 27.44 -30.62 8.37
C PRO A 65 27.22 -29.09 8.48
N THR A 66 26.67 -28.69 9.63
CA THR A 66 26.78 -27.36 10.29
C THR A 66 26.25 -26.10 9.57
N GLU A 67 25.03 -25.72 9.95
CA GLU A 67 24.67 -24.35 10.40
C GLU A 67 25.40 -24.01 11.75
N PRO A 68 25.26 -22.81 12.37
CA PRO A 68 24.49 -21.61 11.99
C PRO A 68 25.32 -20.29 11.99
N GLY A 69 24.66 -19.18 11.62
CA GLY A 69 25.16 -17.82 11.88
C GLY A 69 24.48 -17.18 13.11
N SER A 70 25.05 -16.07 13.60
CA SER A 70 24.34 -15.13 14.49
C SER A 70 25.01 -13.76 14.42
N ASN A 71 24.22 -12.68 14.43
CA ASN A 71 24.73 -11.31 14.47
C ASN A 71 23.68 -10.38 15.10
N ALA A 72 23.98 -9.82 16.27
CA ALA A 72 23.08 -8.94 17.02
C ALA A 72 23.83 -7.74 17.63
N ARG A 73 23.17 -6.57 17.57
CA ARG A 73 23.55 -5.27 18.18
C ARG A 73 23.18 -5.25 19.70
N PRO A 74 23.58 -4.26 20.54
CA PRO A 74 23.94 -2.85 20.29
C PRO A 74 25.35 -2.46 20.86
N VAL A 75 25.83 -1.21 21.05
CA VAL A 75 25.22 0.08 21.50
C VAL A 75 25.95 1.34 20.95
N THR A 76 25.39 2.52 21.25
CA THR A 76 25.70 3.85 20.69
C THR A 76 26.78 4.63 21.47
N PRO A 77 27.67 5.41 20.81
CA PRO A 77 28.52 6.41 21.46
C PRO A 77 27.86 7.80 21.54
N ALA A 78 28.17 8.57 22.58
CA ALA A 78 27.75 9.98 22.73
C ALA A 78 28.95 10.93 22.58
N GLY A 79 28.74 12.11 21.98
CA GLY A 79 29.74 13.16 21.86
C GLY A 79 29.77 14.13 23.04
N GLN A 80 30.87 14.86 23.21
CA GLN A 80 31.03 15.93 24.19
C GLN A 80 31.22 17.29 23.51
N THR A 81 30.85 18.37 24.18
CA THR A 81 31.47 19.68 23.96
C THR A 81 31.46 20.54 25.23
N GLU A 82 32.66 20.71 25.80
CA GLU A 82 33.16 21.88 26.55
C GLU A 82 32.75 22.26 28.00
N GLN A 83 33.77 22.85 28.66
CA GLN A 83 33.83 23.78 29.80
C GLN A 83 33.44 23.30 31.23
N GLY A 84 34.41 23.33 32.17
CA GLY A 84 34.09 23.40 33.61
C GLY A 84 35.10 22.98 34.69
N VAL A 85 36.32 23.56 34.76
CA VAL A 85 37.14 23.71 36.01
C VAL A 85 37.82 22.42 36.60
N GLN A 86 38.98 22.63 37.27
CA GLN A 86 39.88 21.66 37.92
C GLN A 86 39.67 21.62 39.47
N PRO A 87 40.50 20.94 40.32
CA PRO A 87 41.54 19.90 40.10
C PRO A 87 41.35 18.61 40.96
N THR A 88 42.25 17.62 40.84
CA THR A 88 43.06 17.05 41.98
C THR A 88 43.84 15.77 41.58
N THR A 89 45.15 15.93 41.29
CA THR A 89 46.30 15.12 41.80
C THR A 89 46.55 13.64 41.39
N GLN A 90 47.79 13.36 40.96
CA GLN A 90 48.52 12.06 40.86
C GLN A 90 48.04 11.03 39.79
N ALA A 91 48.89 10.21 39.15
CA ALA A 91 50.36 10.18 39.00
C ALA A 91 50.80 9.32 37.77
N GLU A 92 52.10 9.34 37.44
CA GLU A 92 52.85 8.39 36.54
C GLU A 92 52.54 8.41 35.02
N GLN A 93 53.51 8.73 34.15
CA GLN A 93 54.61 7.89 33.56
C GLN A 93 54.12 6.84 32.53
N GLN A 94 54.81 6.53 31.41
CA GLN A 94 55.80 7.21 30.53
C GLN A 94 55.93 6.36 29.23
N GLY A 95 56.12 6.93 28.03
CA GLY A 95 56.36 6.11 26.81
C GLY A 95 56.47 6.90 25.49
N ARG A 96 57.41 6.51 24.60
CA ARG A 96 57.77 7.24 23.36
C ARG A 96 57.48 6.44 22.08
N GLY A 97 57.10 7.18 21.02
CA GLY A 97 57.58 6.97 19.64
C GLY A 97 56.77 6.01 18.73
N THR A 98 56.91 6.06 17.40
CA THR A 98 57.61 7.04 16.52
C THR A 98 57.01 7.01 15.10
N GLN A 99 57.10 8.11 14.33
CA GLN A 99 56.80 8.18 12.88
C GLN A 99 57.99 7.62 12.05
N PRO A 100 57.87 7.28 10.73
CA PRO A 100 57.56 8.25 9.65
C PRO A 100 56.78 7.73 8.40
N GLN A 101 56.57 8.62 7.42
CA GLN A 101 56.19 8.37 6.00
C GLN A 101 57.50 8.34 5.12
N PRO A 102 57.56 8.58 3.77
CA PRO A 102 56.59 8.65 2.63
C PRO A 102 56.88 7.55 1.53
N VAL A 103 56.77 7.63 0.18
CA VAL A 103 56.64 8.70 -0.87
C VAL A 103 56.08 8.18 -2.24
N THR A 104 55.52 9.11 -3.06
CA THR A 104 55.45 9.17 -4.56
C THR A 104 54.48 8.35 -5.44
N GLN A 105 54.11 9.01 -6.56
CA GLN A 105 53.46 8.54 -7.81
C GLN A 105 54.52 8.66 -8.99
N PRO A 106 54.20 8.76 -10.31
CA PRO A 106 53.06 8.29 -11.14
C PRO A 106 53.48 7.59 -12.49
N GLN A 107 52.49 7.22 -13.33
CA GLN A 107 52.43 7.37 -14.82
C GLN A 107 51.97 6.15 -15.68
N THR A 108 51.27 6.50 -16.78
CA THR A 108 50.58 5.73 -17.86
C THR A 108 51.43 5.70 -19.16
N PRO A 109 50.97 5.34 -20.40
CA PRO A 109 49.68 4.84 -20.96
C PRO A 109 49.84 3.47 -21.69
N GLN A 110 49.01 2.92 -22.61
CA GLN A 110 47.87 3.30 -23.49
C GLN A 110 46.85 2.11 -23.55
N GLY A 111 45.69 2.09 -24.25
CA GLY A 111 44.90 3.10 -25.01
C GLY A 111 43.92 2.40 -26.00
N GLY A 112 42.74 2.98 -26.29
CA GLY A 112 41.78 2.43 -27.26
C GLY A 112 40.32 2.94 -27.12
N ALA A 113 39.79 3.57 -28.17
CA ALA A 113 38.44 4.16 -28.34
C ALA A 113 38.20 4.34 -29.88
N PRO A 114 37.06 4.87 -30.41
CA PRO A 114 35.83 5.45 -29.81
C PRO A 114 34.55 4.65 -30.26
N THR A 115 33.26 5.07 -30.16
CA THR A 115 32.58 6.36 -30.46
C THR A 115 31.15 6.43 -29.87
N THR A 116 30.82 7.59 -29.27
CA THR A 116 29.60 8.45 -29.36
C THR A 116 28.18 7.85 -29.59
N ASP A 117 27.08 8.45 -29.10
CA ASP A 117 26.88 9.77 -28.45
C ASP A 117 25.72 9.77 -27.43
N SER A 118 25.50 10.88 -26.70
CA SER A 118 24.51 10.97 -25.60
C SER A 118 23.79 12.32 -25.45
N LEU A 119 22.53 12.29 -25.01
CA LEU A 119 21.67 13.47 -24.75
C LEU A 119 21.55 13.79 -23.25
N PRO A 120 21.51 15.09 -22.84
CA PRO A 120 21.34 15.50 -21.44
C PRO A 120 19.87 15.71 -21.03
N PRO A 121 19.54 15.66 -19.72
CA PRO A 121 18.19 15.90 -19.19
C PRO A 121 17.87 17.40 -18.95
N SER A 122 16.58 17.70 -18.78
CA SER A 122 16.06 19.06 -18.53
C SER A 122 15.61 19.26 -17.08
N GLY A 123 15.66 20.50 -16.58
CA GLY A 123 15.08 20.90 -15.29
C GLY A 123 15.17 22.40 -15.02
N ALA A 124 14.03 23.11 -14.99
CA ALA A 124 13.91 24.50 -14.54
C ALA A 124 12.46 24.86 -14.15
N GLN A 125 12.29 25.74 -13.15
CA GLN A 125 11.01 26.33 -12.71
C GLN A 125 11.31 27.66 -11.95
N PRO A 126 10.33 28.53 -11.62
CA PRO A 126 9.79 29.56 -12.54
C PRO A 126 9.85 31.01 -12.01
N SER A 127 9.63 32.01 -12.89
CA SER A 127 9.21 33.41 -12.62
C SER A 127 9.20 34.22 -13.95
N ALA A 128 8.42 35.28 -14.20
CA ALA A 128 7.33 35.96 -13.48
C ALA A 128 6.37 36.66 -14.50
N VAL A 129 5.35 37.40 -14.03
CA VAL A 129 4.21 37.94 -14.83
C VAL A 129 4.26 39.48 -15.02
N PRO A 130 3.93 40.03 -16.22
CA PRO A 130 3.63 41.46 -16.42
C PRO A 130 2.12 41.80 -16.38
N ASN A 131 1.80 43.06 -16.07
CA ASN A 131 0.44 43.60 -15.84
C ASN A 131 -0.11 44.41 -17.05
N ILE A 132 -1.43 44.58 -17.17
CA ILE A 132 -2.10 45.34 -18.27
C ILE A 132 -3.33 46.11 -17.75
N GLN A 133 -3.47 47.41 -18.11
CA GLN A 133 -4.70 48.17 -18.48
C GLN A 133 -4.46 49.71 -18.36
N PRO A 134 -5.31 50.62 -18.92
CA PRO A 134 -5.53 50.81 -20.38
C PRO A 134 -5.57 52.31 -20.80
N GLY A 135 -5.67 52.65 -22.11
CA GLY A 135 -6.01 54.04 -22.49
C GLY A 135 -5.96 54.47 -23.97
N GLN A 136 -7.14 54.70 -24.55
CA GLN A 136 -7.52 55.76 -25.52
C GLN A 136 -6.80 55.95 -26.90
N THR A 137 -7.64 56.03 -27.94
CA THR A 137 -7.44 56.63 -29.28
C THR A 137 -8.45 57.79 -29.46
N PRO A 138 -8.54 58.54 -30.60
CA PRO A 138 -7.63 58.78 -31.74
C PRO A 138 -7.39 60.29 -32.06
N ALA A 139 -6.48 60.65 -32.99
CA ALA A 139 -6.57 61.84 -33.88
C ALA A 139 -5.40 61.95 -34.91
N VAL A 140 -5.57 62.80 -35.93
CA VAL A 140 -4.76 63.02 -37.17
C VAL A 140 -4.96 64.51 -37.59
N PRO A 141 -4.02 65.29 -38.21
CA PRO A 141 -2.85 64.95 -39.05
C PRO A 141 -1.51 65.59 -38.60
N GLY A 142 -0.51 65.72 -39.51
CA GLY A 142 0.81 66.34 -39.27
C GLY A 142 1.16 67.52 -40.21
N GLN A 143 2.44 67.95 -40.22
CA GLN A 143 2.96 69.03 -41.09
C GLN A 143 4.47 68.87 -41.41
N ASN A 144 5.01 69.69 -42.33
CA ASN A 144 6.31 69.51 -43.00
C ASN A 144 7.16 70.81 -42.96
N VAL A 145 8.46 70.73 -42.61
CA VAL A 145 9.46 71.82 -42.74
C VAL A 145 10.86 71.25 -43.07
N ASN A 146 11.67 72.00 -43.83
CA ASN A 146 12.94 71.56 -44.45
C ASN A 146 14.23 71.83 -43.63
N ALA A 147 15.35 71.22 -44.07
CA ALA A 147 16.71 71.31 -43.50
C ALA A 147 17.50 72.59 -43.89
N PRO A 148 18.79 72.73 -43.47
CA PRO A 148 19.87 72.60 -44.46
C PRO A 148 21.26 72.06 -43.99
N ALA A 149 22.08 71.65 -44.98
CA ALA A 149 23.57 71.58 -45.09
C ALA A 149 24.47 71.22 -43.86
N VAL A 150 25.30 70.17 -43.82
CA VAL A 150 26.37 69.64 -44.72
C VAL A 150 27.78 70.22 -44.50
N THR A 151 28.72 69.36 -44.05
CA THR A 151 30.18 69.40 -44.31
C THR A 151 30.69 67.96 -44.53
N ARG A 152 31.80 67.75 -45.24
CA ARG A 152 32.25 66.44 -45.79
C ARG A 152 33.47 65.83 -45.08
N GLN A 153 33.69 64.54 -45.27
CA GLN A 153 34.92 63.79 -44.96
C GLN A 153 35.60 63.32 -46.27
N PRO A 154 36.96 63.22 -46.36
CA PRO A 154 37.67 62.94 -47.62
C PRO A 154 38.22 61.50 -47.77
N GLY A 155 38.41 61.04 -49.01
CA GLY A 155 39.17 59.81 -49.32
C GLY A 155 38.93 59.28 -50.74
N ARG A 156 40.00 58.93 -51.46
CA ARG A 156 40.00 58.32 -52.81
C ARG A 156 39.77 56.79 -52.72
N GLU A 157 39.61 55.99 -53.79
CA GLU A 157 40.01 56.09 -55.20
C GLU A 157 39.01 55.37 -56.14
N SER A 158 39.23 55.40 -57.45
CA SER A 158 38.27 54.99 -58.49
C SER A 158 38.28 53.51 -58.88
N VAL A 159 37.09 52.95 -59.16
CA VAL A 159 36.89 51.72 -59.96
C VAL A 159 35.85 52.03 -61.05
N PRO A 160 35.94 51.49 -62.29
CA PRO A 160 35.03 51.85 -63.38
C PRO A 160 33.57 51.46 -63.12
N ALA A 161 32.64 52.21 -63.72
CA ALA A 161 31.23 51.85 -63.70
C ALA A 161 31.00 50.52 -64.45
N PRO A 162 30.21 49.57 -63.91
CA PRO A 162 29.73 48.46 -64.70
C PRO A 162 28.86 48.98 -65.85
N ALA A 163 29.04 48.43 -67.05
CA ALA A 163 28.14 48.68 -68.16
C ALA A 163 26.69 48.29 -67.78
N PRO A 164 25.65 48.90 -68.38
CA PRO A 164 24.29 48.45 -68.16
C PRO A 164 24.19 46.97 -68.56
N ALA A 165 23.95 46.12 -67.57
CA ALA A 165 23.56 44.74 -67.82
C ALA A 165 22.32 44.77 -68.74
N ALA A 166 22.28 43.88 -69.72
CA ALA A 166 21.15 43.80 -70.62
C ALA A 166 19.85 43.59 -69.83
N GLN A 167 18.72 44.00 -70.42
CA GLN A 167 17.42 43.53 -69.95
C GLN A 167 17.35 42.03 -70.19
N ASP A 168 17.80 41.24 -69.22
CA ASP A 168 17.38 39.85 -69.08
C ASP A 168 15.85 39.91 -68.98
N GLY A 169 15.17 39.50 -70.05
CA GLY A 169 13.73 39.55 -70.13
C GLY A 169 13.15 38.74 -68.98
N LEU A 170 11.99 39.15 -68.44
CA LEU A 170 11.29 38.40 -67.42
C LEU A 170 11.01 36.98 -67.96
N ASN A 171 11.86 36.04 -67.61
CA ASN A 171 11.74 34.63 -67.96
C ASN A 171 10.71 34.00 -67.01
N VAL A 172 9.47 34.47 -67.16
CA VAL A 172 8.30 33.90 -66.49
C VAL A 172 8.22 32.44 -66.95
N PRO A 173 8.29 31.47 -66.03
CA PRO A 173 8.25 30.07 -66.40
C PRO A 173 7.03 29.79 -67.28
N GLN A 174 7.28 29.37 -68.52
CA GLN A 174 6.21 29.00 -69.45
C GLN A 174 5.38 27.91 -68.78
N VAL A 175 4.08 28.15 -68.58
CA VAL A 175 3.15 27.10 -68.15
C VAL A 175 3.29 25.95 -69.13
N ALA A 176 3.58 24.74 -68.61
CA ALA A 176 3.85 23.59 -69.45
C ALA A 176 2.68 23.36 -70.43
N PRO A 177 2.91 23.37 -71.75
CA PRO A 177 1.83 23.19 -72.72
C PRO A 177 1.08 21.89 -72.46
N ALA A 178 -0.24 21.98 -72.35
CA ALA A 178 -1.14 20.89 -71.93
C ALA A 178 -0.92 20.35 -70.49
N TYR A 179 -0.55 21.21 -69.53
CA TYR A 179 -0.70 20.87 -68.11
C TYR A 179 -2.18 20.84 -67.68
N GLU A 180 -2.75 19.65 -67.64
CA GLU A 180 -3.96 19.36 -66.88
C GLU A 180 -3.55 18.70 -65.55
N ALA A 181 -3.97 19.27 -64.41
CA ALA A 181 -3.91 18.54 -63.15
C ALA A 181 -5.03 17.49 -63.15
N PRO A 182 -4.77 16.23 -62.76
CA PRO A 182 -5.76 15.17 -62.81
C PRO A 182 -6.92 15.49 -61.85
N GLU A 183 -8.14 15.55 -62.37
CA GLU A 183 -9.34 15.78 -61.56
C GLU A 183 -9.57 14.60 -60.61
N ARG A 184 -9.17 14.79 -59.34
CA ARG A 184 -9.41 13.79 -58.30
C ARG A 184 -10.91 13.79 -57.97
N PRO A 185 -11.52 12.62 -57.71
CA PRO A 185 -12.81 12.61 -57.03
C PRO A 185 -12.67 13.30 -55.66
N LEU A 186 -13.77 13.82 -55.13
CA LEU A 186 -13.79 14.28 -53.73
C LEU A 186 -13.28 13.13 -52.83
N PRO A 187 -12.51 13.41 -51.76
CA PRO A 187 -12.07 12.38 -50.84
C PRO A 187 -13.26 11.52 -50.38
N GLU A 188 -13.07 10.20 -50.43
CA GLU A 188 -14.00 9.27 -49.82
C GLU A 188 -14.16 9.66 -48.35
N LEU A 189 -15.42 9.87 -47.92
CA LEU A 189 -15.70 10.30 -46.56
C LEU A 189 -15.38 9.21 -45.53
N GLY A 190 -15.15 7.97 -45.97
CA GLY A 190 -14.87 6.80 -45.14
C GLY A 190 -13.67 7.03 -44.22
N ARG A 191 -13.91 6.98 -42.92
CA ARG A 191 -12.90 7.18 -41.88
C ARG A 191 -12.43 5.81 -41.38
N VAL A 192 -11.12 5.66 -41.19
CA VAL A 192 -10.52 4.38 -40.84
C VAL A 192 -11.09 3.86 -39.51
N GLY A 193 -11.76 2.71 -39.56
CA GLY A 193 -12.38 2.08 -38.39
C GLY A 193 -13.77 2.58 -37.99
N VAL A 194 -14.39 3.50 -38.75
CA VAL A 194 -15.76 3.99 -38.51
C VAL A 194 -16.66 3.66 -39.70
N ASP A 195 -17.75 2.95 -39.45
CA ASP A 195 -18.80 2.74 -40.44
C ASP A 195 -19.69 3.99 -40.51
N MET A 196 -19.84 4.55 -41.71
CA MET A 196 -20.67 5.72 -41.97
C MET A 196 -22.16 5.39 -42.20
N MET A 197 -22.49 4.11 -42.35
CA MET A 197 -23.86 3.61 -42.42
C MET A 197 -24.44 3.40 -41.01
N ASP A 198 -23.62 3.00 -40.04
CA ASP A 198 -23.99 2.89 -38.62
C ASP A 198 -23.92 4.26 -37.92
N GLN A 199 -24.90 5.12 -38.24
CA GLN A 199 -24.99 6.45 -37.64
C GLN A 199 -25.72 6.40 -36.30
N LYS A 200 -25.00 6.70 -35.21
CA LYS A 200 -25.61 6.85 -33.89
C LYS A 200 -25.99 8.33 -33.67
N PRO A 201 -27.29 8.71 -33.70
CA PRO A 201 -27.71 10.00 -33.19
C PRO A 201 -27.42 10.07 -31.69
N LEU A 202 -26.88 11.20 -31.22
CA LEU A 202 -26.50 11.42 -29.84
C LEU A 202 -26.89 12.83 -29.40
N SER A 203 -27.45 12.97 -28.20
CA SER A 203 -27.63 14.28 -27.55
C SER A 203 -26.55 14.50 -26.49
N LEU A 204 -26.27 15.76 -26.14
CA LEU A 204 -25.36 16.11 -25.05
C LEU A 204 -25.80 15.49 -23.73
N ARG A 205 -27.13 15.38 -23.52
CA ARG A 205 -27.69 14.71 -22.34
C ARG A 205 -27.36 13.22 -22.32
N GLU A 206 -27.56 12.51 -23.43
CA GLU A 206 -27.21 11.09 -23.53
C GLU A 206 -25.70 10.87 -23.42
N ALA A 207 -24.88 11.74 -24.03
CA ALA A 207 -23.42 11.71 -23.88
C ALA A 207 -22.98 11.86 -22.42
N LEU A 208 -23.64 12.73 -21.65
CA LEU A 208 -23.41 12.90 -20.21
C LEU A 208 -23.91 11.71 -19.38
N GLU A 209 -25.07 11.15 -19.70
CA GLU A 209 -25.60 9.97 -19.00
C GLU A 209 -24.70 8.73 -19.25
N LEU A 210 -24.21 8.53 -20.47
CA LEU A 210 -23.20 7.51 -20.82
C LEU A 210 -21.86 7.76 -20.11
N ALA A 211 -21.38 9.00 -20.03
CA ALA A 211 -20.17 9.32 -19.27
C ALA A 211 -20.32 8.95 -17.78
N LEU A 212 -21.45 9.29 -17.15
CA LEU A 212 -21.69 9.03 -15.73
C LEU A 212 -21.82 7.54 -15.38
N SER A 213 -22.23 6.70 -16.34
CA SER A 213 -22.23 5.24 -16.18
C SER A 213 -20.86 4.61 -16.47
N ASN A 214 -20.21 5.02 -17.56
CA ASN A 214 -19.12 4.26 -18.20
C ASN A 214 -17.70 4.77 -17.87
N ASN A 215 -17.55 6.06 -17.58
CA ASN A 215 -16.26 6.73 -17.57
C ASN A 215 -15.33 6.20 -16.46
N LYS A 216 -14.10 5.83 -16.83
CA LYS A 216 -13.17 5.12 -15.93
C LYS A 216 -12.58 6.00 -14.83
N ASP A 217 -12.47 7.32 -15.01
CA ASP A 217 -12.11 8.22 -13.91
C ASP A 217 -13.18 8.25 -12.81
N ILE A 218 -14.46 8.25 -13.21
CA ILE A 218 -15.60 8.20 -12.30
C ILE A 218 -15.67 6.81 -11.62
N GLU A 219 -15.39 5.74 -12.35
CA GLU A 219 -15.33 4.36 -11.80
C GLU A 219 -14.20 4.20 -10.76
N VAL A 220 -13.01 4.73 -11.03
CA VAL A 220 -11.87 4.75 -10.07
C VAL A 220 -12.20 5.64 -8.87
N ALA A 221 -12.72 6.85 -9.06
CA ALA A 221 -13.06 7.73 -7.95
C ALA A 221 -14.19 7.15 -7.06
N ARG A 222 -15.20 6.48 -7.67
CA ARG A 222 -16.24 5.73 -6.96
C ARG A 222 -15.66 4.55 -6.18
N SER A 223 -14.61 3.92 -6.70
CA SER A 223 -13.89 2.83 -6.01
C SER A 223 -13.06 3.36 -4.83
N ASN A 224 -12.45 4.53 -4.95
CA ASN A 224 -11.75 5.19 -3.84
C ASN A 224 -12.69 5.52 -2.67
N VAL A 225 -13.93 5.95 -2.94
CA VAL A 225 -14.96 6.15 -1.89
C VAL A 225 -15.23 4.83 -1.15
N LYS A 226 -15.40 3.71 -1.87
CA LYS A 226 -15.58 2.38 -1.25
C LYS A 226 -14.37 1.95 -0.42
N ILE A 227 -13.14 2.24 -0.88
CA ILE A 227 -11.93 1.97 -0.10
C ILE A 227 -11.98 2.76 1.22
N ALA A 228 -12.31 4.06 1.18
CA ALA A 228 -12.45 4.87 2.41
C ALA A 228 -13.59 4.39 3.33
N GLU A 229 -14.67 3.79 2.81
CA GLU A 229 -15.69 3.11 3.62
C GLU A 229 -15.14 1.85 4.31
N PHE A 230 -14.33 1.05 3.61
CA PHE A 230 -13.66 -0.11 4.19
C PHE A 230 -12.57 0.27 5.19
N ASP A 231 -11.82 1.35 4.96
CA ASP A 231 -10.85 1.91 5.92
C ASP A 231 -11.55 2.38 7.20
N LEU A 232 -12.68 3.09 7.07
CA LEU A 232 -13.53 3.47 8.19
C LEU A 232 -14.11 2.24 8.92
N ARG A 233 -14.39 1.14 8.22
CA ARG A 233 -14.79 -0.13 8.84
C ARG A 233 -13.62 -0.79 9.59
N GLY A 234 -12.43 -0.83 8.99
CA GLY A 234 -11.21 -1.33 9.61
C GLY A 234 -10.83 -0.55 10.87
N ALA A 235 -10.89 0.78 10.81
CA ALA A 235 -10.66 1.66 11.96
C ALA A 235 -11.62 1.40 13.12
N ARG A 236 -12.88 0.98 12.84
CA ARG A 236 -13.84 0.58 13.90
C ARG A 236 -13.53 -0.80 14.49
N GLY A 237 -12.88 -1.68 13.72
CA GLY A 237 -12.48 -3.02 14.16
C GLY A 237 -11.49 -3.05 15.34
N ILE A 238 -10.90 -1.91 15.70
CA ILE A 238 -10.11 -1.73 16.94
C ILE A 238 -10.91 -2.03 18.22
N TYR A 239 -12.25 -2.03 18.14
CA TYR A 239 -13.15 -2.39 19.23
C TYR A 239 -13.71 -3.82 19.15
N ASP A 240 -13.36 -4.59 18.11
CA ASP A 240 -13.76 -5.99 18.02
C ASP A 240 -12.90 -6.86 18.96
N PRO A 241 -13.48 -7.89 19.63
CA PRO A 241 -12.75 -8.71 20.59
C PRO A 241 -11.66 -9.55 19.91
N ARG A 242 -10.41 -9.32 20.28
CA ARG A 242 -9.26 -10.12 19.85
C ARG A 242 -9.18 -11.38 20.72
N PHE A 243 -9.51 -12.52 20.11
CA PHE A 243 -9.18 -13.84 20.64
C PHE A 243 -7.84 -14.31 20.04
N SER A 244 -6.94 -14.80 20.87
CA SER A 244 -5.74 -15.52 20.42
C SER A 244 -5.50 -16.73 21.30
N SER A 245 -4.91 -17.77 20.73
CA SER A 245 -4.41 -18.91 21.49
C SER A 245 -3.04 -19.30 20.96
N LEU A 246 -2.10 -19.48 21.88
CA LEU A 246 -0.73 -19.89 21.59
C LEU A 246 -0.44 -21.14 22.42
N SER A 247 -0.21 -22.26 21.74
CA SER A 247 0.25 -23.50 22.34
C SER A 247 1.64 -23.82 21.82
N TYR A 248 2.60 -24.04 22.71
CA TYR A 248 3.97 -24.40 22.33
C TYR A 248 4.55 -25.46 23.26
N TYR A 249 5.54 -26.19 22.75
CA TYR A 249 6.36 -27.12 23.52
C TYR A 249 7.79 -26.61 23.54
N GLU A 250 8.34 -26.43 24.73
CA GLU A 250 9.73 -26.05 24.95
C GLU A 250 10.45 -27.15 25.71
N ARG A 251 11.70 -27.44 25.34
CA ARG A 251 12.58 -28.32 26.12
C ARG A 251 13.91 -27.62 26.35
N SER A 252 14.13 -27.19 27.59
CA SER A 252 15.39 -26.62 28.04
C SER A 252 16.25 -27.69 28.73
N VAL A 253 17.56 -27.63 28.52
CA VAL A 253 18.54 -28.54 29.12
C VAL A 253 19.66 -27.69 29.70
N THR A 254 19.56 -27.36 30.99
CA THR A 254 20.48 -26.46 31.68
C THR A 254 21.52 -27.25 32.48
N PRO A 255 22.83 -27.04 32.26
CA PRO A 255 23.87 -27.66 33.08
C PRO A 255 23.87 -27.05 34.49
N SER A 256 24.04 -27.92 35.50
CA SER A 256 23.92 -27.60 36.93
C SER A 256 25.30 -27.62 37.58
N THR A 257 25.86 -26.44 37.88
CA THR A 257 27.21 -26.29 38.46
C THR A 257 27.32 -26.63 39.94
N ASN A 258 26.20 -26.89 40.62
CA ASN A 258 26.14 -27.20 42.04
C ASN A 258 25.00 -28.19 42.35
N VAL A 259 25.02 -28.77 43.55
CA VAL A 259 24.06 -29.82 43.98
C VAL A 259 22.67 -29.29 44.35
N PHE A 260 22.52 -27.98 44.59
CA PHE A 260 21.25 -27.35 44.98
C PHE A 260 20.44 -26.85 43.76
N SER A 261 21.08 -26.63 42.62
CA SER A 261 20.42 -26.29 41.34
C SER A 261 19.65 -27.45 40.69
N GLY A 262 19.54 -28.61 41.36
CA GLY A 262 18.56 -29.65 41.02
C GLY A 262 19.03 -30.74 40.05
N GLY A 263 20.17 -30.58 39.37
CA GLY A 263 20.66 -31.54 38.37
C GLY A 263 21.19 -32.88 38.94
N GLY A 264 21.24 -33.02 40.27
CA GLY A 264 21.64 -34.24 40.98
C GLY A 264 22.98 -34.82 40.54
N ALA A 265 23.10 -36.15 40.60
CA ALA A 265 24.29 -36.88 40.14
C ALA A 265 24.52 -36.78 38.62
N SER A 266 23.53 -36.34 37.85
CA SER A 266 23.63 -36.17 36.39
C SER A 266 24.18 -34.81 35.97
N GLY A 267 24.32 -33.84 36.88
CA GLY A 267 24.85 -32.51 36.60
C GLY A 267 23.99 -31.68 35.62
N ILE A 268 22.77 -32.09 35.31
CA ILE A 268 21.92 -31.52 34.24
C ILE A 268 20.46 -31.48 34.73
N VAL A 269 19.79 -30.34 34.56
CA VAL A 269 18.33 -30.26 34.66
C VAL A 269 17.76 -30.23 33.24
N THR A 270 16.95 -31.21 32.89
CA THR A 270 16.03 -31.12 31.76
C THR A 270 14.69 -30.61 32.26
N GLN A 271 14.16 -29.59 31.62
CA GLN A 271 12.80 -29.09 31.79
C GLN A 271 12.08 -29.20 30.44
N SER A 272 10.86 -29.72 30.44
CA SER A 272 10.03 -29.79 29.24
C SER A 272 8.60 -29.38 29.52
N ASP A 273 8.19 -28.28 28.89
CA ASP A 273 6.99 -27.52 29.21
C ASP A 273 6.09 -27.50 28.00
N TYR A 274 4.86 -27.99 28.16
CA TYR A 274 3.78 -27.78 27.19
C TYR A 274 2.89 -26.65 27.70
N THR A 275 3.07 -25.47 27.11
CA THR A 275 2.38 -24.24 27.50
C THR A 275 1.20 -24.01 26.58
N GLY A 276 -0.02 -24.15 27.11
CA GLY A 276 -1.25 -23.72 26.45
C GLY A 276 -1.69 -22.37 27.01
N THR A 277 -1.77 -21.34 26.17
CA THR A 277 -2.30 -20.02 26.54
C THR A 277 -3.43 -19.59 25.62
N THR A 278 -4.41 -18.91 26.20
CA THR A 278 -5.56 -18.34 25.49
C THR A 278 -5.83 -16.95 26.05
N ARG A 279 -6.03 -15.97 25.18
CA ARG A 279 -6.31 -14.58 25.57
C ARG A 279 -7.53 -14.06 24.82
N LEU A 280 -8.41 -13.39 25.56
CA LEU A 280 -9.50 -12.60 25.03
C LEU A 280 -9.31 -11.16 25.51
N GLU A 281 -9.01 -10.24 24.60
CA GLU A 281 -8.76 -8.84 24.92
C GLU A 281 -9.48 -7.89 23.95
N GLY A 282 -9.88 -6.71 24.43
CA GLY A 282 -10.61 -5.73 23.62
C GLY A 282 -10.73 -4.37 24.28
N LEU A 283 -11.16 -3.39 23.49
CA LEU A 283 -11.29 -1.99 23.88
C LEU A 283 -12.77 -1.58 23.91
N VAL A 284 -13.19 -0.89 24.96
CA VAL A 284 -14.58 -0.42 25.09
C VAL A 284 -14.75 0.88 24.27
N PRO A 285 -15.69 0.94 23.30
CA PRO A 285 -15.87 2.12 22.44
C PRO A 285 -16.11 3.44 23.19
N LYS A 286 -16.73 3.35 24.38
CA LYS A 286 -17.00 4.47 25.29
C LYS A 286 -16.01 4.45 26.46
N TYR A 287 -15.59 5.64 26.88
CA TYR A 287 -14.68 5.86 28.02
C TYR A 287 -13.25 5.29 27.88
N GLY A 288 -12.97 4.44 26.90
CA GLY A 288 -11.60 4.07 26.50
C GLY A 288 -10.96 3.01 27.39
N GLY A 289 -11.74 2.35 28.25
CA GLY A 289 -11.25 1.24 29.05
C GLY A 289 -10.95 0.01 28.21
N GLY A 290 -9.87 -0.69 28.53
CA GLY A 290 -9.52 -1.99 27.96
C GLY A 290 -9.88 -3.13 28.91
N TYR A 291 -10.36 -4.25 28.38
CA TYR A 291 -10.54 -5.50 29.13
C TYR A 291 -9.63 -6.58 28.54
N ARG A 292 -9.10 -7.45 29.41
CA ARG A 292 -8.26 -8.57 29.00
C ARG A 292 -8.41 -9.73 29.97
N LEU A 293 -8.69 -10.90 29.42
CA LEU A 293 -8.78 -12.19 30.10
C LEU A 293 -7.68 -13.09 29.55
N ASP A 294 -6.70 -13.45 30.39
CA ASP A 294 -5.69 -14.46 30.09
C ASP A 294 -6.06 -15.76 30.80
N PHE A 295 -5.99 -16.87 30.08
CA PHE A 295 -5.91 -18.23 30.61
C PHE A 295 -4.57 -18.84 30.21
N SER A 296 -3.85 -19.42 31.16
CA SER A 296 -2.61 -20.16 30.92
C SER A 296 -2.60 -21.45 31.71
N SER A 297 -2.35 -22.56 31.03
CA SER A 297 -2.17 -23.89 31.61
C SER A 297 -0.86 -24.46 31.07
N ILE A 298 0.14 -24.58 31.94
CA ILE A 298 1.46 -25.13 31.58
C ILE A 298 1.57 -26.52 32.18
N ARG A 299 1.86 -27.54 31.38
CA ARG A 299 2.30 -28.85 31.87
C ARG A 299 3.83 -28.86 31.91
N LEU A 300 4.38 -28.64 33.09
CA LEU A 300 5.81 -28.55 33.36
C LEU A 300 6.32 -29.91 33.89
N VAL A 301 7.23 -30.52 33.16
CA VAL A 301 7.98 -31.73 33.57
C VAL A 301 9.42 -31.33 33.81
N THR A 302 10.02 -31.78 34.92
CA THR A 302 11.43 -31.47 35.23
C THR A 302 12.17 -32.69 35.78
N THR A 303 13.48 -32.77 35.52
CA THR A 303 14.36 -33.74 36.18
C THR A 303 14.98 -33.17 37.46
N ASN A 304 14.56 -32.00 37.93
CA ASN A 304 15.04 -31.40 39.17
C ASN A 304 14.69 -32.28 40.37
N GLN A 305 15.71 -32.79 41.06
CA GLN A 305 15.55 -33.69 42.21
C GLN A 305 14.73 -33.09 43.38
N PHE A 306 14.69 -31.76 43.51
CA PHE A 306 13.93 -31.05 44.54
C PHE A 306 12.49 -30.71 44.13
N ALA A 307 12.06 -31.05 42.91
CA ALA A 307 10.67 -30.89 42.49
C ALA A 307 9.80 -31.99 43.14
N VAL A 308 9.02 -31.60 44.15
CA VAL A 308 8.17 -32.53 44.91
C VAL A 308 6.89 -32.90 44.15
N LEU A 309 6.41 -32.03 43.25
CA LEU A 309 5.34 -32.31 42.29
C LEU A 309 5.93 -32.42 40.88
N ASN A 310 5.74 -33.57 40.22
CA ASN A 310 6.26 -33.84 38.88
C ASN A 310 5.46 -34.98 38.19
N PRO A 311 4.77 -34.74 37.06
CA PRO A 311 4.57 -33.44 36.42
C PRO A 311 3.75 -32.48 37.30
N GLN A 312 3.97 -31.19 37.10
CA GLN A 312 3.16 -30.13 37.70
C GLN A 312 2.42 -29.33 36.62
N PHE A 313 1.26 -28.80 37.00
CA PHE A 313 0.31 -28.12 36.14
C PHE A 313 -0.07 -26.75 36.74
N PRO A 314 0.85 -25.76 36.80
CA PRO A 314 0.50 -24.40 37.15
C PRO A 314 -0.50 -23.84 36.12
N THR A 315 -1.69 -23.49 36.63
CA THR A 315 -2.82 -22.97 35.88
C THR A 315 -3.18 -21.59 36.43
N ALA A 316 -3.40 -20.61 35.56
CA ALA A 316 -3.84 -19.28 35.95
C ALA A 316 -4.97 -18.78 35.03
N LEU A 317 -5.98 -18.16 35.62
CA LEU A 317 -7.03 -17.41 34.94
C LEU A 317 -7.05 -16.00 35.51
N THR A 318 -6.63 -15.02 34.71
CA THR A 318 -6.48 -13.61 35.13
C THR A 318 -7.39 -12.73 34.29
N PHE A 319 -8.37 -12.10 34.92
CA PHE A 319 -9.12 -10.99 34.37
C PHE A 319 -8.48 -9.66 34.77
N SER A 320 -8.43 -8.73 33.83
CA SER A 320 -7.92 -7.37 34.04
C SER A 320 -8.77 -6.35 33.28
N TYR A 321 -8.96 -5.19 33.91
CA TYR A 321 -9.70 -4.05 33.35
C TYR A 321 -8.97 -2.75 33.71
N THR A 322 -8.62 -1.98 32.69
CA THR A 322 -7.92 -0.70 32.82
C THR A 322 -8.80 0.39 32.24
N GLN A 323 -9.23 1.34 33.05
CA GLN A 323 -10.11 2.45 32.69
C GLN A 323 -9.40 3.79 32.89
N PRO A 324 -9.00 4.50 31.81
CA PRO A 324 -8.41 5.84 31.94
C PRO A 324 -9.45 6.82 32.54
N LEU A 325 -9.08 7.51 33.61
CA LEU A 325 -9.98 8.45 34.32
C LEU A 325 -9.82 9.89 33.84
N TRP A 326 -8.66 10.27 33.29
CA TRP A 326 -8.39 11.67 32.91
C TRP A 326 -7.92 11.81 31.45
N ARG A 327 -6.63 11.61 31.15
CA ARG A 327 -6.14 11.49 29.76
C ARG A 327 -6.78 10.27 29.08
N GLY A 328 -7.38 10.45 27.90
CA GLY A 328 -7.96 9.35 27.11
C GLY A 328 -9.42 8.99 27.44
N LEU A 329 -9.98 9.42 28.58
CA LEU A 329 -11.37 9.13 28.96
C LEU A 329 -12.35 9.57 27.87
N ARG A 330 -12.28 10.85 27.46
CA ARG A 330 -13.21 11.45 26.50
C ARG A 330 -12.77 11.23 25.06
N PHE A 331 -11.48 11.40 24.77
CA PHE A 331 -10.93 11.30 23.42
C PHE A 331 -9.56 10.59 23.47
N ASP A 332 -9.47 9.42 22.86
CA ASP A 332 -8.27 8.60 22.78
C ASP A 332 -7.75 8.53 21.33
N ILE A 333 -6.58 7.91 21.14
CA ILE A 333 -5.98 7.76 19.82
C ILE A 333 -6.89 6.96 18.86
N ASN A 334 -7.63 5.96 19.36
CA ASN A 334 -8.50 5.12 18.54
C ASN A 334 -9.75 5.90 18.09
N ARG A 335 -10.40 6.69 18.97
CA ARG A 335 -11.48 7.61 18.53
C ARG A 335 -10.96 8.67 17.56
N ARG A 336 -9.77 9.25 17.77
CA ARG A 336 -9.17 10.17 16.80
C ARG A 336 -9.05 9.50 15.44
N GLN A 337 -8.47 8.29 15.35
CA GLN A 337 -8.36 7.55 14.09
C GLN A 337 -9.72 7.28 13.44
N ILE A 338 -10.75 6.90 14.21
CA ILE A 338 -12.10 6.66 13.69
C ILE A 338 -12.77 7.96 13.20
N GLU A 339 -12.67 9.07 13.94
CA GLU A 339 -13.22 10.36 13.49
C GLU A 339 -12.46 10.89 12.25
N VAL A 340 -11.13 10.78 12.22
CA VAL A 340 -10.32 11.12 11.04
C VAL A 340 -10.68 10.24 9.85
N ALA A 341 -10.91 8.93 10.03
CA ALA A 341 -11.38 8.06 8.94
C ALA A 341 -12.76 8.47 8.39
N LYS A 342 -13.70 8.94 9.23
CA LYS A 342 -14.97 9.53 8.75
C LYS A 342 -14.75 10.81 7.94
N LYS A 343 -13.78 11.64 8.34
CA LYS A 343 -13.43 12.86 7.62
C LYS A 343 -12.73 12.53 6.30
N ASN A 344 -11.83 11.55 6.26
CA ASN A 344 -11.23 11.06 5.02
C ASN A 344 -12.28 10.53 4.04
N LEU A 345 -13.28 9.75 4.49
CA LEU A 345 -14.42 9.36 3.65
C LEU A 345 -15.19 10.57 3.12
N SER A 346 -15.39 11.61 3.94
CA SER A 346 -16.04 12.86 3.52
C SER A 346 -15.18 13.67 2.51
N LEU A 347 -13.85 13.57 2.63
CA LEU A 347 -12.88 14.18 1.71
C LEU A 347 -12.91 13.47 0.36
N THR A 348 -12.95 12.13 0.36
CA THR A 348 -13.01 11.31 -0.86
C THR A 348 -14.35 11.45 -1.59
N ASP A 349 -15.49 11.63 -0.88
CA ASP A 349 -16.76 12.01 -1.52
C ASP A 349 -16.68 13.38 -2.20
N ALA A 350 -16.07 14.38 -1.55
CA ALA A 350 -15.85 15.69 -2.17
C ALA A 350 -14.92 15.61 -3.40
N GLN A 351 -13.86 14.80 -3.34
CA GLN A 351 -12.97 14.52 -4.48
C GLN A 351 -13.71 13.79 -5.62
N PHE A 352 -14.58 12.83 -5.31
CA PHE A 352 -15.43 12.15 -6.29
C PHE A 352 -16.38 13.14 -6.99
N ARG A 353 -16.99 14.08 -6.25
CA ARG A 353 -17.81 15.16 -6.83
C ARG A 353 -17.00 16.09 -7.73
N GLN A 354 -15.78 16.47 -7.32
CA GLN A 354 -14.88 17.27 -8.16
C GLN A 354 -14.58 16.53 -9.47
N ARG A 355 -14.11 15.28 -9.40
CA ARG A 355 -13.75 14.50 -10.59
C ARG A 355 -14.94 14.28 -11.53
N THR A 356 -16.12 14.02 -10.96
CA THR A 356 -17.37 13.92 -11.73
C THR A 356 -17.70 15.23 -12.45
N SER A 357 -17.52 16.37 -11.79
CA SER A 357 -17.75 17.71 -12.38
C SER A 357 -16.74 18.06 -13.48
N GLU A 358 -15.47 17.68 -13.29
CA GLU A 358 -14.42 17.79 -14.32
C GLU A 358 -14.76 16.97 -15.56
N THR A 359 -15.18 15.71 -15.39
CA THR A 359 -15.59 14.82 -16.49
C THR A 359 -16.83 15.35 -17.21
N ILE A 360 -17.86 15.83 -16.49
CA ILE A 360 -19.03 16.48 -17.10
C ILE A 360 -18.60 17.65 -18.00
N ALA A 361 -17.73 18.54 -17.49
CA ALA A 361 -17.25 19.70 -18.25
C ALA A 361 -16.32 19.30 -19.41
N ALA A 362 -15.61 18.17 -19.32
CA ALA A 362 -14.81 17.62 -20.42
C ALA A 362 -15.69 17.03 -21.53
N VAL A 363 -16.74 16.27 -21.18
CA VAL A 363 -17.72 15.72 -22.12
C VAL A 363 -18.49 16.83 -22.83
N GLN A 364 -18.91 17.87 -22.10
CA GLN A 364 -19.54 19.05 -22.70
C GLN A 364 -18.65 19.72 -23.74
N ARG A 365 -17.35 19.91 -23.46
CA ARG A 365 -16.39 20.45 -24.43
C ARG A 365 -16.23 19.52 -25.63
N ALA A 366 -15.89 18.25 -25.41
CA ALA A 366 -15.68 17.28 -26.49
C ALA A 366 -16.89 17.11 -27.42
N TYR A 367 -18.12 17.21 -26.89
CA TYR A 367 -19.35 17.19 -27.69
C TYR A 367 -19.47 18.44 -28.59
N TRP A 368 -19.27 19.64 -28.04
CA TRP A 368 -19.32 20.87 -28.85
C TRP A 368 -18.12 21.01 -29.80
N ASP A 369 -16.95 20.48 -29.45
CA ASP A 369 -15.78 20.38 -30.33
C ASP A 369 -16.08 19.48 -31.54
N LEU A 370 -16.81 18.37 -31.34
CA LEU A 370 -17.29 17.50 -32.43
C LEU A 370 -18.35 18.20 -33.31
N VAL A 371 -19.32 18.91 -32.72
CA VAL A 371 -20.30 19.74 -33.46
C VAL A 371 -19.58 20.78 -34.32
N TYR A 372 -18.59 21.47 -33.75
CA TYR A 372 -17.77 22.45 -34.45
C TYR A 372 -16.98 21.82 -35.61
N ALA A 373 -16.28 20.70 -35.36
CA ALA A 373 -15.48 20.01 -36.37
C ALA A 373 -16.35 19.53 -37.54
N LEU A 374 -17.51 18.93 -37.26
CA LEU A 374 -18.47 18.50 -38.28
C LEU A 374 -18.99 19.68 -39.11
N ARG A 375 -19.27 20.82 -38.47
CA ARG A 375 -19.71 22.03 -39.17
C ARG A 375 -18.60 22.65 -40.02
N ASN A 376 -17.34 22.65 -39.55
CA ASN A 376 -16.18 23.07 -40.34
C ASN A 376 -15.99 22.16 -41.56
N LEU A 377 -16.02 20.84 -41.39
CA LEU A 377 -15.92 19.88 -42.51
C LEU A 377 -16.99 20.12 -43.58
N GLN A 378 -18.23 20.42 -43.18
CA GLN A 378 -19.28 20.80 -44.14
C GLN A 378 -18.92 22.09 -44.89
N ILE A 379 -18.46 23.13 -44.20
CA ILE A 379 -18.04 24.40 -44.82
C ILE A 379 -16.87 24.20 -45.80
N GLN A 380 -15.86 23.38 -45.47
CA GLN A 380 -14.76 23.08 -46.39
C GLN A 380 -15.25 22.32 -47.65
N ARG A 381 -16.23 21.41 -47.50
CA ARG A 381 -16.83 20.69 -48.63
C ARG A 381 -17.66 21.62 -49.54
N ASP A 382 -18.41 22.54 -48.95
CA ASP A 382 -19.12 23.58 -49.69
C ASP A 382 -18.13 24.48 -50.45
N ALA A 383 -17.00 24.87 -49.83
CA ALA A 383 -15.94 25.63 -50.48
C ALA A 383 -15.28 24.89 -51.66
N VAL A 384 -15.03 23.57 -51.56
CA VAL A 384 -14.54 22.77 -52.71
C VAL A 384 -15.56 22.73 -53.85
N ARG A 385 -16.87 22.57 -53.56
CA ARG A 385 -17.93 22.63 -54.58
C ARG A 385 -17.89 23.97 -55.33
N ASP A 386 -17.87 25.07 -54.58
CA ASP A 386 -17.97 26.41 -55.16
C ASP A 386 -16.70 26.79 -55.92
N ALA A 387 -15.52 26.36 -55.45
CA ALA A 387 -14.26 26.51 -56.17
C ALA A 387 -14.22 25.66 -57.47
N ARG A 388 -14.78 24.44 -57.48
CA ARG A 388 -14.90 23.62 -58.69
C ARG A 388 -15.85 24.26 -59.71
N ALA A 389 -16.97 24.84 -59.27
CA ALA A 389 -17.87 25.59 -60.14
C ALA A 389 -17.19 26.84 -60.74
N GLN A 390 -16.35 27.54 -59.98
CA GLN A 390 -15.53 28.65 -60.49
C GLN A 390 -14.49 28.17 -61.50
N LEU A 391 -13.83 27.02 -61.27
CA LEU A 391 -12.90 26.42 -62.22
C LEU A 391 -13.59 26.06 -63.55
N GLU A 392 -14.79 25.46 -63.49
CA GLU A 392 -15.60 25.15 -64.68
C GLU A 392 -16.09 26.40 -65.43
N HIS A 393 -16.33 27.51 -64.72
CA HIS A 393 -16.61 28.80 -65.35
C HIS A 393 -15.36 29.39 -66.03
N ASN A 394 -14.21 29.37 -65.35
CA ASN A 394 -12.94 29.85 -65.90
C ASN A 394 -12.50 29.06 -67.14
N LYS A 395 -12.65 27.71 -67.14
CA LYS A 395 -12.35 26.87 -68.32
C LYS A 395 -13.10 27.34 -69.56
N ARG A 396 -14.42 27.52 -69.45
CA ARG A 396 -15.28 28.02 -70.55
C ARG A 396 -14.88 29.41 -71.03
N LEU A 397 -14.54 30.33 -70.12
CA LEU A 397 -14.06 31.66 -70.52
C LEU A 397 -12.70 31.63 -71.24
N VAL A 398 -11.84 30.64 -70.98
CA VAL A 398 -10.59 30.43 -71.75
C VAL A 398 -10.90 29.79 -73.13
N GLU A 399 -11.83 28.84 -73.20
CA GLU A 399 -12.31 28.26 -74.47
C GLU A 399 -12.96 29.32 -75.39
N GLU A 400 -13.68 30.27 -74.81
CA GLU A 400 -14.25 31.44 -75.50
C GLU A 400 -13.23 32.57 -75.77
N GLY A 401 -11.98 32.42 -75.30
CA GLY A 401 -10.90 33.39 -75.50
C GLY A 401 -11.02 34.69 -74.69
N MET A 402 -11.88 34.73 -73.66
CA MET A 402 -12.13 35.90 -72.81
C MET A 402 -11.24 35.96 -71.55
N LEU A 403 -10.58 34.86 -71.19
CA LEU A 403 -9.73 34.72 -70.00
C LEU A 403 -8.38 34.10 -70.37
N ALA A 404 -7.32 34.29 -69.57
CA ALA A 404 -6.01 33.75 -69.88
C ALA A 404 -5.84 32.31 -69.34
N PRO A 405 -5.12 31.40 -70.04
CA PRO A 405 -4.92 30.02 -69.57
C PRO A 405 -4.26 29.89 -68.19
N ILE A 406 -3.49 30.89 -67.75
CA ILE A 406 -2.90 30.95 -66.41
C ILE A 406 -3.97 31.00 -65.29
N ASP A 407 -5.12 31.61 -65.56
CA ASP A 407 -6.19 31.79 -64.57
C ASP A 407 -6.93 30.47 -64.25
N VAL A 408 -6.91 29.52 -65.20
CA VAL A 408 -7.35 28.13 -64.97
C VAL A 408 -6.36 27.38 -64.08
N VAL A 409 -5.05 27.59 -64.26
CA VAL A 409 -4.03 26.98 -63.38
C VAL A 409 -4.12 27.55 -61.96
N ALA A 410 -4.34 28.86 -61.82
CA ALA A 410 -4.56 29.51 -60.52
C ALA A 410 -5.83 28.99 -59.81
N ALA A 411 -6.96 28.87 -60.52
CA ALA A 411 -8.19 28.31 -59.98
C ALA A 411 -8.03 26.82 -59.58
N ASN A 412 -7.27 26.04 -60.35
CA ASN A 412 -6.99 24.63 -60.06
C ASN A 412 -6.11 24.46 -58.80
N ALA A 413 -5.10 25.32 -58.62
CA ALA A 413 -4.33 25.40 -57.39
C ALA A 413 -5.21 25.79 -56.17
N GLN A 414 -6.19 26.67 -56.35
CA GLN A 414 -7.16 27.02 -55.31
C GLN A 414 -8.09 25.85 -54.93
N VAL A 415 -8.61 25.11 -55.92
CA VAL A 415 -9.37 23.86 -55.68
C VAL A 415 -8.52 22.85 -54.90
N SER A 416 -7.28 22.64 -55.31
CA SER A 416 -6.32 21.76 -54.61
C SER A 416 -6.08 22.17 -53.15
N GLY A 417 -6.03 23.47 -52.87
CA GLY A 417 -5.90 24.02 -51.51
C GLY A 417 -7.13 23.78 -50.63
N PHE A 418 -8.34 23.91 -51.19
CA PHE A 418 -9.57 23.57 -50.47
C PHE A 418 -9.72 22.05 -50.27
N GLU A 419 -9.30 21.22 -51.22
CA GLU A 419 -9.27 19.77 -51.05
C GLU A 419 -8.34 19.35 -49.90
N GLN A 420 -7.13 19.91 -49.84
CA GLN A 420 -6.23 19.73 -48.70
C GLN A 420 -6.87 20.18 -47.36
N SER A 421 -7.68 21.23 -47.39
CA SER A 421 -8.42 21.73 -46.21
C SER A 421 -9.55 20.79 -45.78
N VAL A 422 -10.21 20.10 -46.72
CA VAL A 422 -11.18 19.02 -46.42
C VAL A 422 -10.51 17.83 -45.75
N TYR A 423 -9.32 17.40 -46.20
CA TYR A 423 -8.56 16.33 -45.53
C TYR A 423 -8.21 16.69 -44.08
N SER A 424 -7.75 17.92 -43.82
CA SER A 424 -7.47 18.39 -42.46
C SER A 424 -8.73 18.45 -41.59
N ALA A 425 -9.87 18.92 -42.13
CA ALA A 425 -11.13 18.93 -41.39
C ALA A 425 -11.71 17.52 -41.12
N LEU A 426 -11.46 16.54 -42.00
CA LEU A 426 -11.85 15.14 -41.80
C LEU A 426 -11.05 14.49 -40.64
N GLU A 427 -9.76 14.81 -40.56
CA GLU A 427 -8.89 14.43 -39.44
C GLU A 427 -9.31 15.15 -38.15
N ASP A 428 -9.67 16.44 -38.19
CA ASP A 428 -10.23 17.17 -37.03
C ASP A 428 -11.49 16.51 -36.47
N VAL A 429 -12.45 16.14 -37.33
CA VAL A 429 -13.65 15.39 -36.92
C VAL A 429 -13.28 14.05 -36.29
N SER A 430 -12.32 13.33 -36.88
CA SER A 430 -11.86 12.04 -36.39
C SER A 430 -11.23 12.13 -34.99
N ARG A 431 -10.40 13.15 -34.73
CA ARG A 431 -9.85 13.41 -33.39
C ARG A 431 -10.92 13.84 -32.39
N ALA A 432 -11.83 14.75 -32.79
CA ALA A 432 -12.90 15.23 -31.91
C ALA A 432 -13.85 14.09 -31.50
N GLU A 433 -14.24 13.23 -32.43
CA GLU A 433 -15.09 12.07 -32.13
C GLU A 433 -14.36 11.05 -31.26
N ASN A 434 -13.08 10.76 -31.53
CA ASN A 434 -12.29 9.88 -30.68
C ASN A 434 -12.10 10.44 -29.26
N ASN A 435 -11.94 11.75 -29.10
CA ASN A 435 -11.91 12.40 -27.78
C ASN A 435 -13.25 12.25 -27.03
N LEU A 436 -14.39 12.39 -27.72
CA LEU A 436 -15.70 12.13 -27.12
C LEU A 436 -15.88 10.65 -26.76
N LYS A 437 -15.57 9.73 -27.68
CA LYS A 437 -15.64 8.26 -27.48
C LYS A 437 -14.83 7.80 -26.28
N ASN A 438 -13.60 8.30 -26.10
CA ASN A 438 -12.76 8.03 -24.93
C ASN A 438 -13.42 8.41 -23.58
N LEU A 439 -14.37 9.36 -23.56
CA LEU A 439 -15.05 9.79 -22.34
C LEU A 439 -16.35 9.01 -22.06
N ILE A 440 -17.00 8.47 -23.08
CA ILE A 440 -18.36 7.89 -23.00
C ILE A 440 -18.45 6.37 -23.29
N ALA A 441 -17.43 5.77 -23.91
CA ALA A 441 -17.41 4.34 -24.22
C ALA A 441 -17.21 3.49 -22.95
N GLU A 442 -17.83 2.29 -22.93
CA GLU A 442 -17.73 1.35 -21.79
C GLU A 442 -16.34 0.70 -21.70
N ASP A 443 -15.80 0.28 -22.85
CA ASP A 443 -14.47 -0.30 -23.00
C ASP A 443 -13.92 -0.07 -24.43
N ARG A 444 -12.83 -0.78 -24.79
CA ARG A 444 -12.20 -0.74 -26.12
C ARG A 444 -12.91 -1.55 -27.21
N ASN A 445 -13.86 -2.42 -26.83
CA ASN A 445 -14.54 -3.36 -27.72
C ASN A 445 -16.00 -2.93 -28.01
N ALA A 446 -16.50 -1.91 -27.30
CA ALA A 446 -17.83 -1.35 -27.45
C ALA A 446 -18.16 -0.96 -28.91
N PRO A 447 -19.33 -1.32 -29.46
CA PRO A 447 -19.73 -1.01 -30.84
C PRO A 447 -19.68 0.48 -31.20
N LEU A 448 -19.80 1.35 -30.20
CA LEU A 448 -19.68 2.80 -30.33
C LEU A 448 -18.34 3.24 -30.94
N TRP A 449 -17.28 2.43 -30.87
CA TRP A 449 -16.03 2.73 -31.58
C TRP A 449 -16.22 2.74 -33.10
N SER A 450 -16.93 1.74 -33.64
CA SER A 450 -17.23 1.62 -35.07
C SER A 450 -18.40 2.50 -35.55
N SER A 451 -19.38 2.83 -34.69
CA SER A 451 -20.49 3.72 -35.08
C SER A 451 -20.02 5.15 -35.34
N SER A 452 -20.61 5.84 -36.32
CA SER A 452 -20.38 7.27 -36.56
C SER A 452 -21.34 8.12 -35.71
N ILE A 453 -20.81 8.91 -34.76
CA ILE A 453 -21.63 9.78 -33.89
C ILE A 453 -22.17 10.98 -34.66
N VAL A 454 -23.48 11.22 -34.56
CA VAL A 454 -24.17 12.38 -35.13
C VAL A 454 -24.81 13.20 -34.00
N PRO A 455 -24.28 14.39 -33.65
CA PRO A 455 -24.89 15.30 -32.69
C PRO A 455 -26.30 15.74 -33.12
N THR A 456 -27.21 15.87 -32.14
CA THR A 456 -28.64 16.17 -32.39
C THR A 456 -29.14 17.48 -31.80
N ASP A 457 -28.35 18.14 -30.93
CA ASP A 457 -28.76 19.40 -30.30
C ASP A 457 -28.57 20.61 -31.23
N ALA A 458 -29.47 21.60 -31.09
CA ALA A 458 -29.36 22.88 -31.76
C ALA A 458 -28.27 23.77 -31.12
N VAL A 459 -27.56 24.53 -31.96
CA VAL A 459 -26.53 25.50 -31.53
C VAL A 459 -27.17 26.85 -31.14
N ASP A 460 -28.23 26.81 -30.32
CA ASP A 460 -28.94 28.01 -29.87
C ASP A 460 -28.37 28.52 -28.54
N LEU A 461 -27.68 29.67 -28.61
CA LEU A 461 -27.00 30.31 -27.49
C LEU A 461 -27.96 31.19 -26.66
N VAL A 462 -28.85 30.55 -25.89
CA VAL A 462 -29.65 31.26 -24.89
C VAL A 462 -28.73 31.76 -23.76
N PRO A 463 -28.63 33.09 -23.51
CA PRO A 463 -27.73 33.61 -22.48
C PRO A 463 -28.21 33.22 -21.07
N PRO A 464 -27.30 32.88 -20.12
CA PRO A 464 -27.69 32.52 -18.76
C PRO A 464 -28.45 33.65 -18.05
N ALA A 465 -29.62 33.33 -17.48
CA ALA A 465 -30.50 34.30 -16.81
C ALA A 465 -30.14 34.58 -15.34
N ILE A 466 -29.04 34.00 -14.82
CA ILE A 466 -28.59 34.15 -13.44
C ILE A 466 -27.71 35.39 -13.25
N THR A 467 -27.87 36.13 -12.15
CA THR A 467 -27.01 37.28 -11.86
C THR A 467 -25.63 36.85 -11.36
N LEU A 468 -24.61 37.70 -11.53
CA LEU A 468 -23.25 37.41 -11.06
C LEU A 468 -23.19 37.17 -9.52
N PRO A 469 -23.84 37.97 -8.65
CA PRO A 469 -23.92 37.67 -7.22
C PRO A 469 -24.50 36.28 -6.90
N ASP A 470 -25.64 35.93 -7.50
CA ASP A 470 -26.30 34.63 -7.26
C ASP A 470 -25.41 33.46 -7.72
N ALA A 471 -24.76 33.61 -8.88
CA ALA A 471 -23.82 32.64 -9.41
C ALA A 471 -22.56 32.49 -8.54
N MET A 472 -22.06 33.59 -7.94
CA MET A 472 -20.95 33.56 -6.99
C MET A 472 -21.34 32.86 -5.68
N GLN A 473 -22.53 33.12 -5.13
CA GLN A 473 -23.02 32.43 -3.94
C GLN A 473 -23.21 30.94 -4.21
N ALA A 474 -23.91 30.57 -5.29
CA ALA A 474 -24.12 29.18 -5.67
C ALA A 474 -22.78 28.44 -5.90
N ALA A 475 -21.77 29.12 -6.46
CA ALA A 475 -20.43 28.55 -6.59
C ALA A 475 -19.72 28.36 -5.24
N LEU A 476 -19.80 29.32 -4.31
CA LEU A 476 -19.23 29.20 -2.96
C LEU A 476 -19.85 28.03 -2.18
N GLU A 477 -21.16 27.82 -2.31
CA GLU A 477 -21.90 26.76 -1.61
C GLU A 477 -21.64 25.35 -2.19
N ASN A 478 -21.38 25.22 -3.49
CA ASN A 478 -21.31 23.93 -4.18
C ASN A 478 -19.89 23.49 -4.63
N ARG A 479 -18.88 24.36 -4.52
CA ARG A 479 -17.49 24.04 -4.91
C ARG A 479 -16.87 22.94 -4.04
N ALA A 480 -16.59 21.80 -4.67
CA ALA A 480 -16.04 20.61 -4.02
C ALA A 480 -14.63 20.83 -3.43
N GLU A 481 -13.83 21.70 -4.02
CA GLU A 481 -12.48 22.07 -3.57
C GLU A 481 -12.51 22.88 -2.26
N LEU A 482 -13.51 23.75 -2.08
CA LEU A 482 -13.75 24.44 -0.81
C LEU A 482 -14.17 23.43 0.26
N LYS A 483 -15.05 22.49 -0.10
CA LYS A 483 -15.48 21.44 0.85
C LYS A 483 -14.34 20.52 1.27
N GLN A 484 -13.39 20.22 0.38
CA GLN A 484 -12.17 19.49 0.72
C GLN A 484 -11.31 20.27 1.73
N SER A 485 -11.10 21.57 1.51
CA SER A 485 -10.35 22.44 2.43
C SER A 485 -10.97 22.47 3.84
N ASP A 486 -12.30 22.57 3.91
CA ASP A 486 -13.04 22.51 5.17
C ASP A 486 -12.89 21.17 5.89
N VAL A 487 -12.94 20.05 5.17
CA VAL A 487 -12.76 18.71 5.77
C VAL A 487 -11.32 18.53 6.27
N VAL A 488 -10.32 19.08 5.58
CA VAL A 488 -8.92 19.11 6.06
C VAL A 488 -8.78 19.99 7.31
N ARG A 489 -9.48 21.13 7.39
CA ARG A 489 -9.57 21.94 8.63
C ARG A 489 -10.18 21.14 9.78
N GLU A 490 -11.28 20.42 9.53
CA GLU A 490 -11.93 19.57 10.54
C GLU A 490 -11.01 18.41 11.03
N ILE A 491 -10.17 17.85 10.16
CA ILE A 491 -9.12 16.87 10.54
C ILE A 491 -8.08 17.52 11.46
N ASN A 492 -7.58 18.71 11.11
CA ASN A 492 -6.63 19.46 11.93
C ASN A 492 -7.22 19.84 13.29
N GLU A 493 -8.53 20.10 13.40
CA GLU A 493 -9.23 20.34 14.67
C GLU A 493 -9.36 19.08 15.54
N LEU A 494 -9.54 17.90 14.94
CA LEU A 494 -9.48 16.62 15.66
C LEU A 494 -8.07 16.36 16.21
N ASP A 495 -7.04 16.72 15.44
CA ASP A 495 -5.65 16.59 15.86
C ASP A 495 -5.29 17.54 16.99
N GLN A 496 -5.63 18.83 16.89
CA GLN A 496 -5.48 19.79 17.99
C GLN A 496 -6.21 19.32 19.26
N ARG A 497 -7.39 18.72 19.12
CA ARG A 497 -8.15 18.13 20.24
C ARG A 497 -7.43 16.94 20.86
N TYR A 498 -6.80 16.08 20.06
CA TYR A 498 -5.99 14.95 20.54
C TYR A 498 -4.73 15.40 21.28
N TYR A 499 -3.96 16.34 20.71
CA TYR A 499 -2.77 16.88 21.39
C TYR A 499 -3.12 17.64 22.66
N ARG A 500 -4.25 18.37 22.69
CA ARG A 500 -4.77 19.01 23.91
C ARG A 500 -5.18 17.99 24.98
N GLU A 501 -5.67 16.80 24.60
CA GLU A 501 -5.94 15.73 25.55
C GLU A 501 -4.65 15.06 26.08
N GLN A 502 -3.60 14.97 25.25
CA GLN A 502 -2.31 14.39 25.65
C GLN A 502 -1.57 15.17 26.74
N THR A 503 -1.76 16.49 26.83
CA THR A 503 -1.18 17.35 27.88
C THR A 503 -1.73 17.06 29.28
N LYS A 504 -2.83 16.31 29.41
CA LYS A 504 -3.37 15.89 30.70
C LYS A 504 -2.50 14.80 31.34
N PRO A 505 -2.38 14.77 32.69
CA PRO A 505 -1.80 13.63 33.38
C PRO A 505 -2.56 12.32 33.07
N GLN A 506 -1.80 11.23 32.97
CA GLN A 506 -2.38 9.89 32.90
C GLN A 506 -2.74 9.44 34.32
N VAL A 507 -4.01 9.08 34.50
CA VAL A 507 -4.57 8.62 35.76
C VAL A 507 -5.55 7.52 35.39
N ASP A 508 -5.20 6.27 35.67
CA ASP A 508 -5.92 5.09 35.19
C ASP A 508 -6.37 4.25 36.39
N LEU A 509 -7.63 3.79 36.37
CA LEU A 509 -8.13 2.79 37.30
C LEU A 509 -7.81 1.41 36.75
N ILE A 510 -6.94 0.67 37.43
CA ILE A 510 -6.60 -0.71 37.09
C ILE A 510 -7.23 -1.62 38.13
N GLY A 511 -8.06 -2.56 37.68
CA GLY A 511 -8.59 -3.65 38.49
C GLY A 511 -8.19 -4.99 37.88
N SER A 512 -7.67 -5.90 38.69
CA SER A 512 -7.37 -7.28 38.31
C SER A 512 -8.00 -8.27 39.29
N TYR A 513 -8.39 -9.42 38.78
CA TYR A 513 -8.84 -10.56 39.55
C TYR A 513 -8.26 -11.83 38.92
N GLY A 514 -7.43 -12.55 39.67
CA GLY A 514 -6.77 -13.76 39.19
C GLY A 514 -7.00 -14.92 40.15
N VAL A 515 -7.25 -16.10 39.59
CA VAL A 515 -7.14 -17.37 40.31
C VAL A 515 -5.94 -18.13 39.78
N VAL A 516 -5.10 -18.62 40.69
CA VAL A 516 -3.96 -19.47 40.40
C VAL A 516 -4.16 -20.81 41.09
N GLY A 517 -3.94 -21.90 40.35
CA GLY A 517 -3.98 -23.27 40.85
C GLY A 517 -2.65 -23.95 40.55
N LEU A 518 -2.10 -24.64 41.53
CA LEU A 518 -1.01 -25.58 41.32
C LEU A 518 -1.56 -26.98 41.58
N SER A 519 -1.45 -27.83 40.57
CA SER A 519 -1.82 -29.25 40.62
C SER A 519 -0.65 -30.10 40.17
N GLY A 520 -0.57 -31.35 40.62
CA GLY A 520 0.50 -32.26 40.21
C GLY A 520 0.46 -33.60 40.93
N ASN A 521 1.27 -34.52 40.44
CA ASN A 521 1.50 -35.80 41.10
C ASN A 521 2.73 -35.68 42.00
N LEU A 522 2.71 -36.32 43.18
CA LEU A 522 3.93 -36.51 43.97
C LEU A 522 5.00 -37.19 43.10
N ASN A 523 6.19 -36.61 43.06
CA ASN A 523 7.33 -37.20 42.38
C ASN A 523 7.65 -38.56 43.02
N PRO A 524 7.60 -39.69 42.28
CA PRO A 524 7.81 -41.03 42.84
C PRO A 524 9.28 -41.32 43.19
N SER A 525 10.21 -40.44 42.77
CA SER A 525 11.61 -40.44 43.19
C SER A 525 12.04 -38.99 43.47
N PRO A 526 11.64 -38.41 44.62
CA PRO A 526 12.18 -37.13 45.05
C PRO A 526 13.65 -37.38 45.41
N GLY A 527 14.57 -36.91 44.58
CA GLY A 527 15.96 -37.34 44.63
C GLY A 527 16.59 -37.01 45.98
N THR A 528 17.31 -37.98 46.54
CA THR A 528 17.61 -38.05 47.98
C THR A 528 18.26 -36.76 48.48
N ASN A 529 17.50 -35.97 49.25
CA ASN A 529 17.88 -34.63 49.71
C ASN A 529 19.32 -34.63 50.23
N ALA A 530 20.20 -33.83 49.61
CA ALA A 530 21.64 -33.81 49.88
C ALA A 530 22.00 -33.55 51.36
N LEU A 531 21.10 -32.94 52.12
CA LEU A 531 21.26 -32.67 53.56
C LEU A 531 20.90 -33.88 54.45
N THR A 532 20.12 -34.85 53.95
CA THR A 532 19.71 -36.06 54.70
C THR A 532 20.28 -37.36 54.12
N SER A 533 20.58 -37.42 52.82
CA SER A 533 21.06 -38.63 52.13
C SER A 533 22.40 -39.15 52.67
N SER A 534 23.30 -38.24 53.03
CA SER A 534 24.57 -38.52 53.73
C SER A 534 24.36 -39.18 55.11
N SER A 535 23.30 -38.78 55.81
CA SER A 535 22.88 -39.40 57.08
C SER A 535 22.07 -40.68 56.87
N GLU A 536 21.38 -40.84 55.74
CA GLU A 536 20.45 -41.96 55.53
C GLU A 536 21.19 -43.29 55.31
N LEU A 537 22.22 -43.34 54.45
CA LEU A 537 23.02 -44.55 54.28
C LEU A 537 23.72 -44.94 55.59
N THR A 538 24.16 -43.94 56.36
CA THR A 538 24.75 -44.09 57.68
C THR A 538 23.73 -44.63 58.70
N ARG A 539 22.50 -44.09 58.71
CA ARG A 539 21.38 -44.55 59.54
C ARG A 539 20.97 -45.98 59.22
N LEU A 540 20.90 -46.35 57.95
CA LEU A 540 20.59 -47.72 57.52
C LEU A 540 21.66 -48.70 58.01
N LYS A 541 22.95 -48.39 57.83
CA LYS A 541 24.05 -49.21 58.35
C LYS A 541 24.07 -49.27 59.89
N ILE A 542 23.78 -48.19 60.59
CA ILE A 542 23.65 -48.19 62.05
C ILE A 542 22.48 -49.09 62.49
N ASN A 543 21.33 -49.01 61.82
CA ASN A 543 20.18 -49.86 62.13
C ASN A 543 20.43 -51.35 61.79
N GLU A 544 21.18 -51.63 60.73
CA GLU A 544 21.66 -52.97 60.37
C GLU A 544 22.61 -53.53 61.45
N ILE A 545 23.55 -52.72 61.95
CA ILE A 545 24.45 -53.08 63.06
C ILE A 545 23.66 -53.29 64.36
N ILE A 546 22.68 -52.44 64.68
CA ILE A 546 21.79 -52.60 65.85
C ILE A 546 21.02 -53.92 65.75
N ALA A 547 20.49 -54.26 64.58
CA ALA A 547 19.76 -55.51 64.35
C ALA A 547 20.65 -56.76 64.41
N ALA A 548 21.95 -56.64 64.16
CA ALA A 548 22.92 -57.74 64.22
C ALA A 548 23.47 -58.02 65.64
N LEU A 549 23.17 -57.18 66.64
CA LEU A 549 23.67 -57.33 68.01
C LEU A 549 22.71 -58.17 68.88
N PRO A 550 23.13 -59.34 69.39
CA PRO A 550 22.27 -60.20 70.21
C PRO A 550 21.92 -59.53 71.55
N ASN A 551 20.63 -59.50 71.89
CA ASN A 551 20.06 -58.91 73.11
C ASN A 551 20.44 -57.44 73.38
N THR A 552 19.97 -56.51 72.54
CA THR A 552 20.03 -55.07 72.84
C THR A 552 18.64 -54.46 73.02
N MET A 553 18.50 -53.53 73.98
CA MET A 553 17.29 -52.71 74.18
C MET A 553 17.34 -51.40 73.36
N ILE A 554 18.05 -51.40 72.23
CA ILE A 554 18.29 -50.21 71.42
C ILE A 554 17.28 -50.21 70.26
N GLN A 555 16.40 -49.22 70.24
CA GLN A 555 15.44 -49.06 69.14
C GLN A 555 16.15 -48.53 67.88
N PRO A 556 15.76 -48.97 66.67
CA PRO A 556 16.34 -48.47 65.43
C PRO A 556 16.06 -46.97 65.26
N LEU A 557 17.03 -46.25 64.71
CA LEU A 557 16.93 -44.81 64.47
C LEU A 557 15.72 -44.51 63.57
N PRO A 558 14.80 -43.63 64.01
CA PRO A 558 13.59 -43.31 63.25
C PRO A 558 13.93 -42.73 61.87
N PRO A 559 13.05 -42.89 60.87
CA PRO A 559 13.23 -42.23 59.58
C PRO A 559 13.23 -40.70 59.76
N PRO A 560 13.95 -39.96 58.90
CA PRO A 560 13.86 -38.50 58.87
C PRO A 560 12.42 -38.07 58.58
N VAL A 561 11.96 -36.99 59.22
CA VAL A 561 10.59 -36.48 59.02
C VAL A 561 10.44 -35.97 57.59
N THR A 562 9.73 -36.73 56.76
CA THR A 562 9.30 -36.27 55.44
C THR A 562 8.21 -35.22 55.61
N GLN A 563 8.38 -34.06 54.96
CA GLN A 563 7.31 -33.07 54.88
C GLN A 563 6.26 -33.58 53.89
N SER A 564 5.14 -34.07 54.41
CA SER A 564 3.93 -34.31 53.62
C SER A 564 3.43 -32.99 53.03
N LEU A 565 3.25 -32.91 51.71
CA LEU A 565 2.40 -31.85 51.16
C LEU A 565 0.97 -32.04 51.70
N PRO A 566 0.23 -30.95 51.93
CA PRO A 566 -1.20 -31.06 52.20
C PRO A 566 -1.91 -31.58 50.95
N ASP A 567 -2.93 -32.42 51.15
CA ASP A 567 -3.58 -33.19 50.08
C ASP A 567 -4.19 -32.30 48.97
N ASN A 568 -4.54 -31.05 49.29
CA ASN A 568 -5.06 -30.06 48.34
C ASN A 568 -4.03 -29.58 47.28
N LEU A 569 -2.79 -30.05 47.34
CA LEU A 569 -1.76 -29.85 46.30
C LEU A 569 -1.42 -31.16 45.55
N ILE A 570 -2.05 -32.28 45.92
CA ILE A 570 -1.80 -33.63 45.37
C ILE A 570 -3.05 -34.05 44.59
N GLY A 571 -3.05 -33.79 43.28
CA GLY A 571 -4.18 -34.05 42.41
C GLY A 571 -4.40 -32.96 41.38
N GLY A 572 -5.36 -33.20 40.47
CA GLY A 572 -5.73 -32.31 39.37
C GLY A 572 -6.92 -31.39 39.65
N PHE A 573 -7.25 -30.52 38.69
CA PHE A 573 -8.51 -29.76 38.68
C PHE A 573 -9.71 -30.74 38.67
N GLY A 574 -10.37 -30.91 39.82
CA GLY A 574 -11.51 -31.84 39.97
C GLY A 574 -11.19 -33.19 40.62
N GLN A 575 -10.11 -33.28 41.41
CA GLN A 575 -9.95 -34.30 42.45
C GLN A 575 -10.23 -33.69 43.84
#